data_AF-A0A1B0DFL4-F1
#
_entry.id   AF-A0A1B0DFL4-F1
#
_cell.length_a   1.000
_cell.length_b   1.000
_cell.length_c   1.000
_cell.angle_alpha   90.00
_cell.angle_beta   90.00
_cell.angle_gamma   90.00
#
_symmetry.space_group_name_H-M   'P 1'
#
loop_
_entity.id
_entity.type
_entity.pdbx_description
1 polymer ?
#
loop_
_entity_poly.entity_id
_entity_poly.type
_entity_poly.pdbx_seq_one_letter_code
_entity_poly.pdbx_strand_id
1 'polypeptide(L)'
;MPFFPQKSLSPVKFSVSRDRKYLLLAHNVQKLFRHSFLAQYSIFDVATSETIELSPHPENPEWPFLLHVQFTPNGNSIVMVHKYDIYFRTSPKSPTAYRVTNTGVPGVIHNGVADWLYEEEVLGTSASIALSNDGHLMLYATFNDTLVKEQKFSWYGVTNSLGSENLYPEIRSIRYPKPGTTNPTVTLNIADLANPKNIRIRALTPPAVLANE
;
A
#
# COMPACT_ATOMS: atom_id res chain seq x y z
N MET A 1 20.76 -24.19 32.06
CA MET A 1 20.42 -23.64 30.73
C MET A 1 19.73 -22.30 30.95
N PRO A 2 20.14 -21.20 30.31
CA PRO A 2 19.40 -19.95 30.42
C PRO A 2 18.07 -20.09 29.66
N PHE A 3 16.98 -19.74 30.33
CA PHE A 3 15.66 -19.58 29.71
C PHE A 3 15.68 -18.25 28.96
N PHE A 4 15.77 -18.28 27.63
CA PHE A 4 15.53 -17.09 26.82
C PHE A 4 14.01 -16.96 26.65
N PRO A 5 13.39 -15.83 27.05
CA PRO A 5 11.97 -15.63 26.79
C PRO A 5 11.72 -15.68 25.28
N GLN A 6 10.92 -16.64 24.84
CA GLN A 6 10.58 -16.81 23.43
C GLN A 6 9.53 -15.76 23.04
N LYS A 7 9.93 -14.70 22.33
CA LYS A 7 9.01 -13.70 21.80
C LYS A 7 8.32 -14.25 20.54
N SER A 8 7.02 -14.53 20.63
CA SER A 8 6.22 -14.89 19.44
C SER A 8 5.79 -13.63 18.69
N LEU A 9 6.06 -13.58 17.38
CA LEU A 9 5.71 -12.44 16.52
C LEU A 9 4.47 -12.70 15.67
N SER A 10 4.11 -13.97 15.42
CA SER A 10 2.91 -14.45 14.71
C SER A 10 2.40 -13.62 13.51
N PRO A 11 3.24 -13.22 12.54
CA PRO A 11 2.78 -12.47 11.38
C PRO A 11 2.04 -13.36 10.37
N VAL A 12 1.12 -12.79 9.60
CA VAL A 12 0.51 -13.49 8.45
C VAL A 12 1.48 -13.54 7.27
N LYS A 13 2.26 -12.46 7.08
CA LYS A 13 3.33 -12.37 6.08
C LYS A 13 4.49 -11.59 6.66
N PHE A 14 5.71 -11.88 6.18
CA PHE A 14 6.88 -11.09 6.53
C PHE A 14 7.80 -10.88 5.34
N SER A 15 8.64 -9.85 5.44
CA SER A 15 9.80 -9.66 4.57
C SER A 15 11.00 -9.20 5.39
N VAL A 16 12.20 -9.33 4.83
CA VAL A 16 13.46 -9.02 5.52
C VAL A 16 14.10 -7.82 4.83
N SER A 17 14.63 -6.88 5.60
CA SER A 17 15.40 -5.76 5.05
C SER A 17 16.64 -6.25 4.32
N ARG A 18 17.17 -5.45 3.38
CA ARG A 18 18.32 -5.83 2.56
C ARG A 18 19.55 -6.21 3.41
N ASP A 19 19.75 -5.52 4.53
CA ASP A 19 20.85 -5.74 5.47
C ASP A 19 20.55 -6.78 6.57
N ARG A 20 19.36 -7.40 6.56
CA ARG A 20 18.88 -8.41 7.52
C ARG A 20 18.76 -7.94 8.96
N LYS A 21 18.78 -6.62 9.21
CA LYS A 21 18.61 -6.06 10.57
C LYS A 21 17.15 -5.91 10.98
N TYR A 22 16.24 -5.89 10.01
CA TYR A 22 14.82 -5.64 10.26
C TYR A 22 13.93 -6.68 9.58
N LEU A 23 12.87 -7.06 10.27
CA LEU A 23 11.75 -7.79 9.68
C LEU A 23 10.55 -6.84 9.55
N LEU A 24 9.94 -6.80 8.37
CA LEU A 24 8.63 -6.18 8.18
C LEU A 24 7.56 -7.26 8.34
N LEU A 25 6.63 -7.04 9.25
CA LEU A 25 5.64 -8.02 9.69
C LEU A 25 4.23 -7.49 9.39
N ALA A 26 3.40 -8.28 8.72
CA ALA A 26 2.01 -7.96 8.45
C ALA A 26 1.08 -8.70 9.42
N HIS A 27 0.18 -7.95 10.06
CA HIS A 27 -0.77 -8.39 11.07
C HIS A 27 -2.20 -8.07 10.64
N ASN A 28 -3.17 -8.76 11.24
CA ASN A 28 -4.60 -8.46 11.11
C ASN A 28 -5.06 -8.30 9.65
N VAL A 29 -4.57 -9.16 8.75
CA VAL A 29 -4.82 -9.04 7.31
C VAL A 29 -6.31 -9.10 6.97
N GLN A 30 -6.82 -8.08 6.29
CA GLN A 30 -8.18 -7.99 5.75
C GLN A 30 -8.13 -8.02 4.22
N LYS A 31 -8.70 -9.04 3.60
CA LYS A 31 -8.69 -9.19 2.15
C LYS A 31 -9.54 -8.10 1.47
N LEU A 32 -9.06 -7.54 0.36
CA LEU A 32 -9.82 -6.61 -0.48
C LEU A 32 -10.25 -7.30 -1.78
N PHE A 33 -9.36 -7.42 -2.76
CA PHE A 33 -9.57 -8.17 -4.01
C PHE A 33 -8.63 -9.38 -4.10
N ARG A 34 -8.32 -9.92 -5.29
CA ARG A 34 -7.52 -11.16 -5.46
C ARG A 34 -6.10 -11.06 -4.91
N HIS A 35 -5.45 -9.90 -5.04
CA HIS A 35 -4.07 -9.67 -4.63
C HIS A 35 -3.97 -8.67 -3.47
N SER A 36 -4.84 -7.66 -3.43
CA SER A 36 -4.85 -6.60 -2.41
C SER A 36 -5.39 -7.07 -1.08
N PHE A 37 -4.90 -6.43 -0.03
CA PHE A 37 -5.35 -6.58 1.34
C PHE A 37 -4.94 -5.34 2.13
N LEU A 38 -5.69 -5.05 3.18
CA LEU A 38 -5.28 -4.16 4.25
C LEU A 38 -4.57 -4.97 5.32
N ALA A 39 -3.55 -4.39 5.94
CA ALA A 39 -2.91 -4.98 7.11
C ALA A 39 -2.34 -3.91 8.02
N GLN A 40 -2.23 -4.22 9.30
CA GLN A 40 -1.43 -3.44 10.22
C GLN A 40 0.01 -3.97 10.16
N TYR A 41 0.99 -3.09 10.04
CA TYR A 41 2.38 -3.50 9.87
C TYR A 41 3.25 -3.09 11.05
N SER A 42 4.23 -3.93 11.40
CA SER A 42 5.28 -3.56 12.35
C SER A 42 6.66 -3.93 11.82
N ILE A 43 7.67 -3.21 12.30
CA ILE A 43 9.07 -3.55 12.09
C ILE A 43 9.62 -4.19 13.36
N PHE A 44 10.25 -5.35 13.23
CA PHE A 44 11.02 -5.97 14.30
C PHE A 44 12.51 -5.74 14.06
N ASP A 45 13.20 -5.12 15.03
CA ASP A 45 14.66 -4.96 15.04
C ASP A 45 15.30 -6.22 15.62
N VAL A 46 16.09 -6.92 14.80
CA VAL A 46 16.69 -8.20 15.15
C VAL A 46 17.73 -8.05 16.28
N ALA A 47 18.44 -6.93 16.34
CA ALA A 47 19.50 -6.73 17.31
C ALA A 47 18.94 -6.38 18.70
N THR A 48 17.90 -5.54 18.75
CA THR A 48 17.33 -5.07 20.02
C THR A 48 16.09 -5.85 20.47
N SER A 49 15.54 -6.71 19.61
CA SER A 49 14.23 -7.37 19.80
C SER A 49 13.07 -6.40 20.02
N GLU A 50 13.24 -5.14 19.61
CA GLU A 50 12.23 -4.09 19.64
C GLU A 50 11.23 -4.27 18.49
N THR A 51 9.96 -3.97 18.75
CA THR A 51 8.91 -3.95 17.71
C THR A 51 8.36 -2.54 17.60
N ILE A 52 8.33 -2.01 16.39
CA ILE A 52 7.87 -0.66 16.06
C ILE A 52 6.64 -0.78 15.18
N GLU A 53 5.50 -0.31 15.64
CA GLU A 53 4.30 -0.21 14.82
C GLU A 53 4.52 0.84 13.71
N LEU A 54 4.17 0.48 12.47
CA LEU A 54 4.31 1.37 11.34
C LEU A 54 3.07 2.26 11.20
N SER A 55 3.33 3.55 11.07
CA SER A 55 2.31 4.56 10.81
C SER A 55 2.86 5.61 9.84
N PRO A 56 2.02 6.16 8.93
CA PRO A 56 2.34 7.35 8.14
C PRO A 56 2.42 8.63 8.98
N HIS A 57 1.97 8.56 10.23
CA HIS A 57 2.02 9.64 11.22
C HIS A 57 2.68 9.10 12.50
N PRO A 58 4.02 8.91 12.52
CA PRO A 58 4.72 8.35 13.69
C PRO A 58 4.58 9.17 14.98
N GLU A 59 4.17 10.43 14.86
CA GLU A 59 3.83 11.32 15.97
C GLU A 59 2.54 10.94 16.69
N ASN A 60 1.68 10.14 16.05
CA ASN A 60 0.40 9.70 16.59
C ASN A 60 0.48 8.24 17.05
N PRO A 61 -0.16 7.87 18.18
CA PRO A 61 -0.14 6.50 18.70
C PRO A 61 -1.05 5.53 17.91
N GLU A 62 -1.61 5.97 16.78
CA GLU A 62 -2.46 5.10 15.97
C GLU A 62 -1.63 4.06 15.20
N TRP A 63 -2.14 2.83 15.16
CA TRP A 63 -1.62 1.76 14.32
C TRP A 63 -2.58 1.48 13.16
N PRO A 64 -2.51 2.23 12.05
CA PRO A 64 -3.52 2.14 11.00
C PRO A 64 -3.33 0.92 10.09
N PHE A 65 -4.40 0.57 9.39
CA PHE A 65 -4.35 -0.36 8.27
C PHE A 65 -3.71 0.30 7.04
N LEU A 66 -2.74 -0.38 6.44
CA LEU A 66 -2.01 0.06 5.25
C LEU A 66 -2.34 -0.87 4.08
N LEU A 67 -2.40 -0.29 2.88
CA LEU A 67 -2.69 -1.00 1.62
C LEU A 67 -1.45 -1.71 1.06
N HIS A 68 -0.27 -1.16 1.34
CA HIS A 68 1.00 -1.69 0.86
C HIS A 68 2.13 -1.18 1.74
N VAL A 69 3.12 -2.02 2.02
CA VAL A 69 4.38 -1.64 2.67
C VAL A 69 5.51 -2.47 2.07
N GLN A 70 6.62 -1.82 1.71
CA GLN A 70 7.84 -2.50 1.29
C GLN A 70 9.09 -1.71 1.70
N PHE A 71 10.20 -2.42 1.90
CA PHE A 71 11.52 -1.81 2.01
C PHE A 71 12.00 -1.31 0.64
N THR A 72 12.89 -0.32 0.63
CA THR A 72 13.66 0.01 -0.57
C THR A 72 14.67 -1.10 -0.90
N PRO A 73 15.01 -1.32 -2.19
CA PRO A 73 15.94 -2.39 -2.59
C PRO A 73 17.34 -2.25 -1.97
N ASN A 74 17.75 -1.01 -1.71
CA ASN A 74 18.97 -0.67 -1.00
C ASN A 74 18.65 0.18 0.25
N GLY A 75 19.42 -0.02 1.32
CA GLY A 75 19.13 0.55 2.62
C GLY A 75 17.90 -0.08 3.32
N ASN A 76 17.36 0.65 4.29
CA ASN A 76 16.22 0.22 5.12
C ASN A 76 15.07 1.24 5.10
N SER A 77 15.03 2.10 4.09
CA SER A 77 13.90 3.02 3.91
C SER A 77 12.64 2.23 3.61
N ILE A 78 11.48 2.82 3.89
CA ILE A 78 10.18 2.16 3.79
C ILE A 78 9.26 3.02 2.93
N VAL A 79 8.60 2.40 1.97
CA VAL A 79 7.46 2.97 1.25
C VAL A 79 6.20 2.33 1.79
N MET A 80 5.18 3.14 2.06
CA MET A 80 3.88 2.68 2.53
C MET A 80 2.75 3.42 1.84
N VAL A 81 1.61 2.74 1.66
CA VAL A 81 0.41 3.33 1.08
C VAL A 81 -0.70 3.31 2.13
N HIS A 82 -1.16 4.50 2.50
CA HIS A 82 -2.22 4.71 3.48
C HIS A 82 -3.28 5.62 2.88
N LYS A 83 -4.55 5.22 2.96
CA LYS A 83 -5.69 5.95 2.36
C LYS A 83 -5.40 6.40 0.92
N TYR A 84 -4.79 5.51 0.14
CA TYR A 84 -4.45 5.71 -1.27
C TYR A 84 -3.45 6.83 -1.56
N ASP A 85 -2.73 7.28 -0.55
CA ASP A 85 -1.55 8.11 -0.70
C ASP A 85 -0.27 7.37 -0.30
N ILE A 86 0.80 7.69 -1.00
CA ILE A 86 2.11 7.11 -0.78
C ILE A 86 2.86 7.96 0.25
N TYR A 87 3.54 7.29 1.17
CA TYR A 87 4.41 7.88 2.17
C TYR A 87 5.77 7.18 2.15
N PHE A 88 6.81 7.95 2.47
CA PHE A 88 8.19 7.49 2.49
C PHE A 88 8.83 7.75 3.86
N ARG A 89 9.48 6.74 4.42
CA ARG A 89 10.21 6.82 5.69
C ARG A 89 11.67 6.46 5.45
N THR A 90 12.60 7.32 5.85
CA THR A 90 14.04 7.17 5.56
C THR A 90 14.73 6.02 6.29
N SER A 91 14.14 5.55 7.39
CA SER A 91 14.61 4.37 8.12
C SER A 91 13.50 3.83 9.01
N PRO A 92 13.61 2.59 9.51
CA PRO A 92 12.55 2.01 10.34
C PRO A 92 12.34 2.73 11.68
N LYS A 93 13.36 3.43 12.19
CA LYS A 93 13.31 4.20 13.43
C LYS A 93 13.13 5.70 13.22
N SER A 94 13.06 6.18 11.97
CA SER A 94 12.94 7.62 11.69
C SER A 94 11.66 8.17 12.33
N PRO A 95 11.70 9.27 13.09
CA PRO A 95 10.51 9.82 13.75
C PRO A 95 9.54 10.51 12.77
N THR A 96 9.87 10.54 11.47
CA THR A 96 9.10 11.25 10.46
C THR A 96 8.88 10.38 9.23
N ALA A 97 7.66 10.42 8.71
CA ALA A 97 7.32 9.94 7.38
C ALA A 97 6.94 11.13 6.49
N TYR A 98 7.39 11.09 5.24
CA TYR A 98 7.20 12.12 4.24
C TYR A 98 6.06 11.69 3.32
N ARG A 99 4.99 12.48 3.27
CA ARG A 99 3.88 12.23 2.34
C ARG A 99 4.34 12.56 0.92
N VAL A 100 4.29 11.58 0.03
CA VAL A 100 4.71 11.69 -1.38
C VAL A 100 3.55 12.19 -2.23
N THR A 101 2.34 11.66 -2.03
CA THR A 101 1.13 12.05 -2.77
C THR A 101 0.06 12.58 -1.83
N ASN A 102 -0.82 13.45 -2.33
CA ASN A 102 -1.93 14.03 -1.55
C ASN A 102 -3.26 14.05 -2.31
N THR A 103 -3.37 13.26 -3.37
CA THR A 103 -4.53 13.20 -4.27
C THR A 103 -5.39 11.98 -4.05
N GLY A 104 -4.97 11.06 -3.16
CA GLY A 104 -5.69 9.82 -2.87
C GLY A 104 -7.13 10.08 -2.43
N VAL A 105 -8.07 9.36 -3.04
CA VAL A 105 -9.49 9.38 -2.68
C VAL A 105 -9.96 7.94 -2.58
N PRO A 106 -10.37 7.45 -1.41
CA PRO A 106 -10.77 6.06 -1.23
C PRO A 106 -11.83 5.58 -2.23
N GLY A 107 -11.48 4.53 -2.98
CA GLY A 107 -12.34 3.94 -4.01
C GLY A 107 -12.50 4.76 -5.29
N VAL A 108 -11.68 5.81 -5.49
CA VAL A 108 -11.76 6.69 -6.67
C VAL A 108 -10.38 7.04 -7.25
N ILE A 109 -9.42 7.50 -6.43
CA ILE A 109 -8.08 7.86 -6.89
C ILE A 109 -7.05 7.08 -6.09
N HIS A 110 -6.32 6.20 -6.77
CA HIS A 110 -5.40 5.24 -6.16
C HIS A 110 -3.96 5.57 -6.56
N ASN A 111 -3.10 5.93 -5.59
CA ASN A 111 -1.67 6.15 -5.85
C ASN A 111 -0.84 4.96 -5.35
N GLY A 112 -0.08 4.34 -6.26
CA GLY A 112 0.87 3.27 -5.92
C GLY A 112 0.26 1.91 -5.59
N VAL A 113 -1.07 1.80 -5.65
CA VAL A 113 -1.81 0.54 -5.64
C VAL A 113 -2.81 0.54 -6.79
N ALA A 114 -3.10 -0.63 -7.34
CA ALA A 114 -4.03 -0.78 -8.45
C ALA A 114 -5.49 -0.50 -8.04
N ASP A 115 -6.31 -0.05 -8.99
CA ASP A 115 -7.76 -0.18 -8.89
C ASP A 115 -8.20 -1.62 -9.19
N TRP A 116 -9.50 -1.90 -9.15
CA TRP A 116 -10.01 -3.25 -9.38
C TRP A 116 -9.66 -3.78 -10.77
N LEU A 117 -9.83 -2.96 -11.83
CA LEU A 117 -9.58 -3.42 -13.19
C LEU A 117 -8.10 -3.75 -13.38
N TYR A 118 -7.20 -2.85 -12.98
CA TYR A 118 -5.77 -3.10 -13.16
C TYR A 118 -5.25 -4.22 -12.27
N GLU A 119 -5.79 -4.40 -11.07
CA GLU A 119 -5.37 -5.52 -10.22
C GLU A 119 -5.74 -6.87 -10.84
N GLU A 120 -6.98 -7.03 -11.30
CA GLU A 120 -7.53 -8.32 -11.71
C GLU A 120 -7.20 -8.69 -13.16
N GLU A 121 -7.26 -7.72 -14.08
CA GLU A 121 -7.28 -8.00 -15.52
C GLU A 121 -6.04 -7.51 -16.28
N VAL A 122 -5.29 -6.53 -15.73
CA VAL A 122 -4.16 -5.90 -16.45
C VAL A 122 -2.80 -6.22 -15.84
N LEU A 123 -2.60 -5.97 -14.54
CA LEU A 123 -1.31 -6.12 -13.86
C LEU A 123 -1.16 -7.46 -13.15
N GLY A 124 -2.26 -8.07 -12.67
CA GLY A 124 -2.21 -9.29 -11.87
C GLY A 124 -1.51 -9.11 -10.52
N THR A 125 -1.49 -7.88 -9.99
CA THR A 125 -0.89 -7.52 -8.70
C THR A 125 -1.54 -6.27 -8.15
N SER A 126 -1.56 -6.14 -6.82
CA SER A 126 -2.12 -4.95 -6.16
C SER A 126 -1.15 -3.77 -6.09
N ALA A 127 0.16 -4.03 -6.12
CA ALA A 127 1.17 -2.99 -6.01
C ALA A 127 1.50 -2.42 -7.39
N SER A 128 1.48 -1.09 -7.52
CA SER A 128 1.84 -0.37 -8.75
C SER A 128 3.03 0.57 -8.53
N ILE A 129 3.93 0.17 -7.63
CA ILE A 129 5.17 0.89 -7.27
C ILE A 129 6.37 0.07 -7.72
N ALA A 130 7.35 0.73 -8.34
CA ALA A 130 8.67 0.19 -8.62
C ALA A 130 9.75 1.15 -8.13
N LEU A 131 10.81 0.62 -7.51
CA LEU A 131 11.91 1.40 -6.94
C LEU A 131 13.19 1.15 -7.74
N SER A 132 14.00 2.19 -7.93
CA SER A 132 15.35 2.04 -8.47
C SER A 132 16.22 1.21 -7.53
N ASN A 133 17.28 0.59 -8.07
CA ASN A 133 18.17 -0.29 -7.31
C ASN A 133 18.83 0.42 -6.11
N ASP A 134 19.11 1.72 -6.23
CA ASP A 134 19.66 2.55 -5.15
C ASP A 134 18.59 3.03 -4.15
N GLY A 135 17.30 2.88 -4.47
CA GLY A 135 16.17 3.33 -3.66
C GLY A 135 15.88 4.83 -3.71
N HIS A 136 16.56 5.58 -4.60
CA HIS A 136 16.39 7.04 -4.70
C HIS A 136 15.25 7.47 -5.62
N LEU A 137 14.82 6.63 -6.56
CA LEU A 137 13.72 6.92 -7.46
C LEU A 137 12.59 5.91 -7.25
N MET A 138 11.37 6.42 -7.24
CA MET A 138 10.17 5.60 -7.17
C MET A 138 9.25 5.91 -8.34
N LEU A 139 9.06 4.94 -9.23
CA LEU A 139 7.98 4.94 -10.20
C LEU A 139 6.70 4.47 -9.51
N TYR A 140 5.59 5.18 -9.73
CA TYR A 140 4.27 4.73 -9.29
C TYR A 140 3.21 5.09 -10.32
N ALA A 141 2.16 4.26 -10.38
CA ALA A 141 0.96 4.56 -11.14
C ALA A 141 -0.11 5.24 -10.26
N THR A 142 -0.84 6.17 -10.86
CA THR A 142 -2.07 6.72 -10.31
C THR A 142 -3.24 6.29 -11.20
N PHE A 143 -4.24 5.62 -10.61
CA PHE A 143 -5.48 5.23 -11.27
C PHE A 143 -6.59 6.17 -10.84
N ASN A 144 -7.29 6.76 -11.80
CA ASN A 144 -8.38 7.69 -11.56
C ASN A 144 -9.70 7.14 -12.12
N ASP A 145 -10.55 6.70 -11.20
CA ASP A 145 -11.85 6.07 -11.47
C ASP A 145 -13.02 7.06 -11.41
N THR A 146 -12.76 8.37 -11.37
CA THR A 146 -13.81 9.39 -11.23
C THR A 146 -14.92 9.23 -12.27
N LEU A 147 -14.55 8.85 -13.50
CA LEU A 147 -15.49 8.64 -14.62
C LEU A 147 -15.90 7.18 -14.83
N VAL A 148 -15.32 6.25 -14.08
CA VAL A 148 -15.67 4.82 -14.12
C VAL A 148 -17.00 4.63 -13.41
N LYS A 149 -17.91 3.85 -13.99
CA LYS A 149 -19.22 3.61 -13.38
C LYS A 149 -19.10 2.71 -12.16
N GLU A 150 -20.00 2.91 -11.21
CA GLU A 150 -20.12 2.05 -10.03
C GLU A 150 -21.03 0.86 -10.28
N GLN A 151 -20.56 -0.33 -9.90
CA GLN A 151 -21.40 -1.51 -9.74
C GLN A 151 -21.75 -1.65 -8.25
N LYS A 152 -23.05 -1.57 -7.95
CA LYS A 152 -23.59 -1.76 -6.61
C LYS A 152 -24.04 -3.21 -6.41
N PHE A 153 -23.86 -3.74 -5.22
CA PHE A 153 -24.28 -5.09 -4.86
C PHE A 153 -24.65 -5.20 -3.39
N SER A 154 -25.55 -6.12 -3.06
CA SER A 154 -25.94 -6.41 -1.69
C SER A 154 -24.86 -7.21 -0.97
N TRP A 155 -24.51 -6.78 0.23
CA TRP A 155 -23.56 -7.44 1.12
C TRP A 155 -24.28 -7.86 2.40
N TYR A 156 -24.37 -9.16 2.62
CA TYR A 156 -25.14 -9.75 3.73
C TYR A 156 -24.32 -9.92 5.03
N GLY A 157 -23.06 -9.47 5.05
CA GLY A 157 -22.18 -9.65 6.18
C GLY A 157 -21.49 -11.03 6.21
N VAL A 158 -20.77 -11.28 7.30
CA VAL A 158 -20.14 -12.56 7.63
C VAL A 158 -20.58 -12.93 9.03
N THR A 159 -21.09 -14.14 9.23
CA THR A 159 -21.39 -14.68 10.56
C THR A 159 -20.07 -15.04 11.23
N ASN A 160 -19.61 -14.27 12.22
CA ASN A 160 -18.47 -14.65 13.04
C ASN A 160 -18.94 -15.44 14.26
N SER A 161 -18.07 -16.31 14.81
CA SER A 161 -18.36 -17.17 15.97
C SER A 161 -18.66 -16.41 17.27
N LEU A 162 -18.64 -15.08 17.23
CA LEU A 162 -18.92 -14.16 18.34
C LEU A 162 -20.27 -13.43 18.19
N GLY A 163 -21.07 -13.74 17.16
CA GLY A 163 -22.47 -13.29 17.06
C GLY A 163 -22.66 -11.81 16.72
N SER A 164 -21.67 -11.13 16.14
CA SER A 164 -21.93 -9.80 15.56
C SER A 164 -22.64 -10.00 14.21
N GLU A 165 -23.95 -10.18 14.27
CA GLU A 165 -24.79 -10.29 13.08
C GLU A 165 -25.00 -8.90 12.47
N ASN A 166 -24.62 -8.72 11.20
CA ASN A 166 -25.18 -7.63 10.41
C ASN A 166 -26.68 -7.91 10.27
N LEU A 167 -27.49 -7.28 11.13
CA LEU A 167 -28.95 -7.49 11.19
C LEU A 167 -29.66 -7.14 9.87
N TYR A 168 -29.04 -6.28 9.05
CA TYR A 168 -29.55 -5.88 7.75
C TYR A 168 -28.45 -5.88 6.70
N PRO A 169 -28.76 -6.27 5.44
CA PRO A 169 -27.80 -6.19 4.34
C PRO A 169 -27.40 -4.74 4.05
N GLU A 170 -26.14 -4.56 3.65
CA GLU A 170 -25.60 -3.28 3.19
C GLU A 170 -25.54 -3.25 1.66
N ILE A 171 -25.65 -2.08 1.05
CA ILE A 171 -25.29 -1.91 -0.36
C ILE A 171 -23.83 -1.46 -0.41
N ARG A 172 -22.97 -2.31 -0.97
CA ARG A 172 -21.58 -1.97 -1.29
C ARG A 172 -21.48 -1.57 -2.76
N SER A 173 -20.42 -0.82 -3.06
CA SER A 173 -20.15 -0.30 -4.40
C SER A 173 -18.69 -0.47 -4.75
N ILE A 174 -18.43 -0.73 -6.03
CA ILE A 174 -17.09 -0.81 -6.60
C ILE A 174 -17.08 -0.12 -7.97
N ARG A 175 -16.02 0.62 -8.28
CA ARG A 175 -15.80 1.18 -9.62
C ARG A 175 -15.42 0.02 -10.55
N TYR A 176 -16.29 -0.28 -11.51
CA TYR A 176 -16.20 -1.48 -12.35
C TYR A 176 -16.59 -1.12 -13.79
N PRO A 177 -15.62 -1.00 -14.70
CA PRO A 177 -15.91 -0.72 -16.10
C PRO A 177 -16.42 -2.00 -16.79
N LYS A 178 -17.64 -1.93 -17.32
CA LYS A 178 -18.19 -2.97 -18.21
C LYS A 178 -17.76 -2.74 -19.67
N PRO A 179 -17.86 -3.74 -20.54
CA PRO A 179 -17.59 -3.58 -21.97
C PRO A 179 -18.28 -2.35 -22.56
N GLY A 180 -17.54 -1.53 -23.29
CA GLY A 180 -18.04 -0.30 -23.91
C GLY A 180 -18.25 0.89 -22.96
N THR A 181 -17.76 0.82 -21.71
CA THR A 181 -17.81 1.93 -20.75
C THR A 181 -16.41 2.49 -20.44
N THR A 182 -16.37 3.67 -19.81
CA THR A 182 -15.12 4.39 -19.50
C THR A 182 -14.22 3.59 -18.57
N ASN A 183 -12.97 3.39 -18.98
CA ASN A 183 -11.91 2.80 -18.17
C ASN A 183 -11.26 3.85 -17.23
N PRO A 184 -10.52 3.41 -16.20
CA PRO A 184 -9.69 4.28 -15.37
C PRO A 184 -8.72 5.10 -16.21
N THR A 185 -8.56 6.38 -15.90
CA THR A 185 -7.45 7.17 -16.47
C THR A 185 -6.19 6.87 -15.67
N VAL A 186 -5.12 6.47 -16.34
CA VAL A 186 -3.85 6.10 -15.69
C VAL A 186 -2.75 7.10 -16.00
N THR A 187 -2.00 7.47 -14.97
CA THR A 187 -0.77 8.28 -15.12
C THR A 187 0.39 7.58 -14.43
N LEU A 188 1.59 7.75 -14.98
CA LEU A 188 2.84 7.26 -14.37
C LEU A 188 3.67 8.43 -13.91
N ASN A 189 4.21 8.34 -12.70
CA ASN A 189 4.97 9.41 -12.08
C ASN A 189 6.25 8.84 -11.46
N ILE A 190 7.36 9.59 -11.57
CA ILE A 190 8.60 9.31 -10.86
C ILE A 190 8.74 10.31 -9.71
N ALA A 191 8.89 9.82 -8.48
CA ALA A 191 9.28 10.60 -7.32
C ALA A 191 10.79 10.44 -7.04
N ASP A 192 11.47 11.57 -6.83
CA ASP A 192 12.85 11.60 -6.32
C ASP A 192 12.84 11.63 -4.79
N LEU A 193 13.28 10.53 -4.19
CA LEU A 193 13.32 10.27 -2.76
C LEU A 193 14.69 10.60 -2.13
N ALA A 194 15.68 11.05 -2.91
CA ALA A 194 17.02 11.34 -2.40
C ALA A 194 17.02 12.50 -1.39
N ASN A 195 16.12 13.48 -1.58
CA ASN A 195 15.85 14.54 -0.60
C ASN A 195 14.41 14.46 -0.09
N PRO A 196 14.14 13.74 1.01
CA PRO A 196 12.80 13.52 1.53
C PRO A 196 12.05 14.79 1.93
N LYS A 197 12.77 15.86 2.26
CA LYS A 197 12.17 17.17 2.59
C LYS A 197 11.71 17.94 1.35
N ASN A 198 12.14 17.53 0.16
CA ASN A 198 11.80 18.17 -1.11
C ASN A 198 11.67 17.11 -2.21
N ILE A 199 10.67 16.23 -2.06
CA ILE A 199 10.39 15.19 -3.03
C ILE A 199 9.85 15.82 -4.30
N ARG A 200 10.58 15.63 -5.41
CA ARG A 200 10.17 16.12 -6.73
C ARG A 200 9.45 15.02 -7.48
N ILE A 201 8.31 15.36 -8.07
CA ILE A 201 7.51 14.43 -8.86
C ILE A 201 7.54 14.86 -10.32
N ARG A 202 7.84 13.90 -11.20
CA ARG A 202 7.81 14.08 -12.65
C ARG A 202 6.82 13.11 -13.27
N ALA A 203 5.79 13.64 -13.91
CA ALA A 203 4.89 12.85 -14.75
C ALA A 203 5.65 12.32 -15.97
N LEU A 204 5.41 11.05 -16.30
CA LEU A 204 5.91 10.43 -17.51
C LEU A 204 4.89 10.56 -18.63
N THR A 205 5.37 10.90 -19.81
CA THR A 205 4.58 10.81 -21.04
C THR A 205 4.77 9.43 -21.65
N PRO A 206 3.74 8.87 -22.30
CA PRO A 206 3.91 7.68 -23.11
C PRO A 206 5.08 7.85 -24.10
N PRO A 207 5.86 6.78 -24.36
CA PRO A 207 6.84 6.79 -25.44
C PRO A 207 6.17 7.22 -26.75
N ALA A 208 6.88 7.99 -27.59
CA ALA A 208 6.34 8.50 -28.85
C ALA A 208 5.82 7.39 -29.79
N VAL A 209 6.35 6.17 -29.66
CA VAL A 209 5.90 4.98 -30.42
C VAL A 209 4.44 4.63 -30.14
N LEU A 210 3.97 4.85 -28.90
CA LEU A 210 2.58 4.58 -28.50
C LEU A 210 1.65 5.80 -28.71
N ALA A 211 2.17 6.94 -29.16
CA ALA A 211 1.38 8.15 -29.36
C ALA A 211 0.63 8.18 -30.69
N ASN A 212 0.96 7.25 -31.61
CA ASN A 212 0.42 7.18 -32.98
C ASN A 212 -0.36 5.88 -33.26
N GLU A 213 -0.67 5.09 -32.24
CA GLU A 213 -1.60 3.95 -32.32
C GLU A 213 -3.01 4.39 -31.93
#